data_AF-A0A1G0L1G7-F1
#
_entry.id   AF-A0A1G0L1G7-F1
#
_cell.length_a   1.000
_cell.length_b   1.000
_cell.length_c   1.000
_cell.angle_alpha   90.00
_cell.angle_beta   90.00
_cell.angle_gamma   90.00
#
_symmetry.space_group_name_H-M   'P 1'
#
loop_
_entity.id
_entity.type
_entity.pdbx_description
1 polymer ?
#
loop_
_entity_poly.entity_id
_entity_poly.type
_entity_poly.pdbx_seq_one_letter_code
_entity_poly.pdbx_strand_id
1 'polypeptide(L)'
;MTTNITIVGFGIMGKAIAKTLSRDSSIKIFTIDVDKKDTSGIKKSDFIILSVKPQNAREALEQLRDLGLNKKTILISIVAGYSIKKILHFSSHKKIIRMMPNLGLSVGAGIAVWKKVGLSESETKKAKNFIDKITENFEVKDEDIINKVTAISGSGPAYFFLLADYMQKASIGLGLSKKESRLLVEKTFSSASLLGKNMDYSLL
;
A
#
# COMPACT_ATOMS: atom_id res chain seq x y z
N MET A 1 -12.47 -15.40 -15.17
CA MET A 1 -13.44 -14.35 -14.76
C MET A 1 -12.67 -13.06 -14.56
N THR A 2 -13.17 -11.95 -15.09
CA THR A 2 -12.56 -10.63 -14.90
C THR A 2 -12.85 -10.12 -13.49
N THR A 3 -11.83 -9.68 -12.76
CA THR A 3 -11.99 -9.00 -11.46
C THR A 3 -12.07 -7.49 -11.71
N ASN A 4 -13.15 -6.86 -11.28
CA ASN A 4 -13.32 -5.42 -11.42
C ASN A 4 -12.83 -4.71 -10.16
N ILE A 5 -12.00 -3.68 -10.32
CA ILE A 5 -11.50 -2.89 -9.21
C ILE A 5 -11.69 -1.40 -9.45
N THR A 6 -12.09 -0.66 -8.43
CA THR A 6 -12.09 0.81 -8.45
C THR A 6 -11.06 1.34 -7.47
N ILE A 7 -10.19 2.23 -7.94
CA ILE A 7 -9.23 2.96 -7.11
C ILE A 7 -9.76 4.38 -6.90
N VAL A 8 -10.01 4.74 -5.64
CA VAL A 8 -10.50 6.06 -5.23
C VAL A 8 -9.34 6.84 -4.62
N GLY A 9 -8.93 7.91 -5.29
CA GLY A 9 -7.72 8.68 -5.02
C GLY A 9 -6.53 8.14 -5.81
N PHE A 10 -6.19 8.77 -6.93
CA PHE A 10 -5.19 8.30 -7.89
C PHE A 10 -3.84 9.04 -7.75
N GLY A 11 -3.44 9.27 -6.49
CA GLY A 11 -2.12 9.81 -6.12
C GLY A 11 -0.98 8.80 -6.32
N ILE A 12 0.15 9.01 -5.64
CA ILE A 12 1.35 8.16 -5.76
C ILE A 12 1.02 6.68 -5.51
N MET A 13 0.34 6.37 -4.39
CA MET A 13 0.05 4.98 -4.04
C MET A 13 -1.04 4.36 -4.92
N GLY A 14 -2.09 5.11 -5.26
CA GLY A 14 -3.13 4.65 -6.20
C GLY A 14 -2.54 4.30 -7.57
N LYS A 15 -1.64 5.14 -8.11
CA LYS A 15 -0.91 4.88 -9.36
C LYS A 15 0.00 3.66 -9.25
N ALA A 16 0.72 3.51 -8.14
CA ALA A 16 1.60 2.38 -7.91
C ALA A 16 0.83 1.05 -7.90
N ILE A 17 -0.30 1.00 -7.18
CA ILE A 17 -1.18 -0.18 -7.14
C ILE A 17 -1.76 -0.46 -8.53
N ALA A 18 -2.25 0.57 -9.24
CA ALA A 18 -2.79 0.41 -10.59
C ALA A 18 -1.76 -0.16 -11.56
N LYS A 19 -0.52 0.34 -11.52
CA LYS A 19 0.59 -0.13 -12.36
C LYS A 19 0.96 -1.59 -12.07
N THR A 20 0.91 -2.01 -10.81
CA THR A 20 1.14 -3.41 -10.45
C THR A 20 0.02 -4.30 -10.98
N LEU A 21 -1.23 -3.90 -10.75
CA LEU A 21 -2.39 -4.70 -11.11
C LEU A 21 -2.66 -4.72 -12.62
N SER A 22 -2.26 -3.70 -13.38
CA SER A 22 -2.43 -3.64 -14.84
C SER A 22 -1.62 -4.70 -15.59
N ARG A 23 -0.67 -5.37 -14.92
CA ARG A 23 0.09 -6.50 -15.50
C ARG A 23 -0.75 -7.77 -15.61
N ASP A 24 -1.85 -7.86 -14.85
CA ASP A 24 -2.77 -8.98 -14.87
C ASP A 24 -3.95 -8.66 -15.79
N SER A 25 -4.00 -9.30 -16.96
CA SER A 25 -5.07 -9.10 -17.96
C SER A 25 -6.46 -9.51 -17.48
N SER A 26 -6.56 -10.26 -16.37
CA SER A 26 -7.83 -10.59 -15.74
C SER A 26 -8.40 -9.47 -14.86
N ILE A 27 -7.67 -8.36 -14.68
CA ILE A 27 -8.09 -7.24 -13.83
C ILE A 27 -8.52 -6.04 -14.69
N LYS A 28 -9.74 -5.56 -14.45
CA LYS A 28 -10.24 -4.32 -15.04
C LYS A 28 -10.24 -3.20 -14.00
N ILE A 29 -9.53 -2.11 -14.30
CA ILE A 29 -9.33 -0.99 -13.36
C ILE A 29 -10.21 0.20 -13.75
N PHE A 30 -10.97 0.69 -12.78
CA PHE A 30 -11.65 1.98 -12.79
C PHE A 30 -10.93 2.92 -11.82
N THR A 31 -10.96 4.22 -12.09
CA THR A 31 -10.28 5.22 -11.26
C THR A 31 -11.20 6.39 -10.99
N ILE A 32 -11.26 6.82 -9.73
CA ILE A 32 -11.94 8.04 -9.30
C ILE A 32 -10.90 8.95 -8.67
N ASP A 33 -10.79 10.17 -9.18
CA ASP A 33 -9.92 11.21 -8.61
C ASP A 33 -10.55 12.59 -8.81
N VAL A 34 -9.92 13.64 -8.27
CA VAL A 34 -10.38 15.03 -8.40
C VAL A 34 -10.69 15.39 -9.86
N ASP A 35 -9.85 14.96 -10.80
CA ASP A 35 -9.97 15.24 -12.23
C ASP A 35 -10.87 14.24 -12.98
N LYS A 36 -11.22 13.10 -12.36
CA LYS A 36 -12.00 12.02 -12.98
C LYS A 36 -13.07 11.50 -12.03
N LYS A 37 -14.29 12.02 -12.19
CA LYS A 37 -15.46 11.65 -11.38
C LYS A 37 -16.29 10.50 -11.95
N ASP A 38 -15.70 9.63 -12.78
CA ASP A 38 -16.44 8.48 -13.34
C ASP A 38 -16.70 7.42 -12.25
N THR A 39 -17.93 7.40 -11.72
CA THR A 39 -18.36 6.47 -10.68
C THR A 39 -18.86 5.13 -11.24
N SER A 40 -18.80 4.90 -12.55
CA SER A 40 -19.36 3.69 -13.20
C SER A 40 -18.76 2.37 -12.69
N GLY A 41 -17.55 2.42 -12.15
CA GLY A 41 -16.85 1.28 -11.54
C GLY A 41 -17.39 0.85 -10.18
N ILE A 42 -17.99 1.76 -9.39
CA ILE A 42 -18.31 1.53 -7.97
C ILE A 42 -19.24 0.32 -7.77
N LYS A 43 -20.35 0.27 -8.51
CA LYS A 43 -21.35 -0.81 -8.35
C LYS A 43 -20.92 -2.14 -8.98
N LYS A 44 -19.91 -2.13 -9.85
CA LYS A 44 -19.41 -3.29 -10.60
C LYS A 44 -18.18 -3.94 -9.95
N SER A 45 -17.58 -3.27 -8.98
CA SER A 45 -16.28 -3.66 -8.42
C SER A 45 -16.39 -4.80 -7.42
N ASP A 46 -15.51 -5.78 -7.57
CA ASP A 46 -15.20 -6.79 -6.56
C ASP A 46 -14.45 -6.16 -5.38
N PHE A 47 -13.50 -5.28 -5.68
CA PHE A 47 -12.69 -4.56 -4.70
C PHE A 47 -12.70 -3.06 -4.97
N ILE A 48 -12.82 -2.27 -3.91
CA ILE A 48 -12.59 -0.82 -3.98
C ILE A 48 -11.38 -0.51 -3.12
N ILE A 49 -10.39 0.17 -3.68
CA ILE A 49 -9.20 0.61 -2.98
C ILE A 49 -9.35 2.11 -2.69
N LEU A 50 -9.44 2.46 -1.41
CA LEU A 50 -9.48 3.85 -0.96
C LEU A 50 -8.06 4.32 -0.61
N SER A 51 -7.50 5.18 -1.46
CA SER A 51 -6.12 5.67 -1.43
C SER A 51 -6.01 7.20 -1.48
N VAL A 52 -7.02 7.90 -0.94
CA VAL A 52 -7.02 9.36 -0.77
C VAL A 52 -6.13 9.79 0.40
N LYS A 53 -5.80 11.09 0.48
CA LYS A 53 -5.11 11.66 1.64
C LYS A 53 -6.00 11.59 2.89
N PRO A 54 -5.43 11.47 4.11
CA PRO A 54 -6.21 11.34 5.35
C PRO A 54 -7.26 12.43 5.57
N GLN A 55 -6.94 13.67 5.21
CA GLN A 55 -7.87 14.80 5.32
C GLN A 55 -9.11 14.68 4.41
N ASN A 56 -9.02 13.92 3.31
CA ASN A 56 -10.12 13.73 2.35
C ASN A 56 -10.90 12.43 2.59
N ALA A 57 -10.46 11.58 3.52
CA ALA A 57 -10.99 10.22 3.63
C ALA A 57 -12.43 10.16 4.17
N ARG A 58 -12.81 11.06 5.09
CA ARG A 58 -14.19 11.15 5.56
C ARG A 58 -15.15 11.42 4.39
N GLU A 59 -14.88 12.46 3.63
CA GLU A 59 -15.69 12.86 2.47
C GLU A 59 -15.78 11.72 1.45
N ALA A 60 -14.65 11.09 1.11
CA ALA A 60 -14.63 9.98 0.17
C ALA A 60 -15.43 8.76 0.67
N LEU A 61 -15.40 8.46 1.97
CA LEU A 61 -16.19 7.37 2.56
C LEU A 61 -17.69 7.67 2.56
N GLU A 62 -18.08 8.90 2.88
CA GLU A 62 -19.47 9.35 2.82
C GLU A 62 -20.00 9.35 1.37
N GLN A 63 -19.20 9.78 0.39
CA GLN A 63 -19.54 9.65 -1.03
C GLN A 63 -19.71 8.18 -1.45
N LEU A 64 -18.81 7.30 -1.02
CA LEU A 64 -18.93 5.86 -1.29
C LEU A 64 -20.22 5.26 -0.71
N ARG A 65 -20.60 5.67 0.51
CA ARG A 65 -21.89 5.30 1.13
C ARG A 65 -23.05 5.74 0.24
N ASP A 66 -23.08 7.01 -0.16
CA ASP A 66 -24.20 7.60 -0.89
C ASP A 66 -24.34 7.00 -2.31
N LEU A 67 -23.23 6.60 -2.93
CA LEU A 67 -23.22 5.88 -4.20
C LEU A 67 -23.74 4.44 -4.10
N GLY A 68 -23.78 3.87 -2.89
CA GLY A 68 -24.32 2.55 -2.59
C GLY A 68 -23.45 1.41 -3.10
N LEU A 69 -22.43 1.01 -2.33
CA LEU A 69 -21.59 -0.14 -2.65
C LEU A 69 -22.43 -1.43 -2.72
N ASN A 70 -22.02 -2.35 -3.60
CA ASN A 70 -22.57 -3.70 -3.58
C ASN A 70 -22.17 -4.39 -2.26
N LYS A 71 -23.11 -5.10 -1.62
CA LYS A 71 -22.87 -5.87 -0.38
C LYS A 71 -21.76 -6.92 -0.50
N LYS A 72 -21.40 -7.33 -1.73
CA LYS A 72 -20.31 -8.27 -2.03
C LYS A 72 -18.96 -7.59 -2.25
N THR A 73 -18.92 -6.27 -2.51
CA THR A 73 -17.68 -5.52 -2.69
C THR A 73 -16.86 -5.55 -1.40
N ILE A 74 -15.55 -5.69 -1.52
CA ILE A 74 -14.62 -5.58 -0.39
C ILE A 74 -13.95 -4.20 -0.48
N LEU A 75 -14.14 -3.37 0.55
CA LEU A 75 -13.51 -2.06 0.64
C LEU A 75 -12.14 -2.20 1.32
N ILE A 76 -11.07 -1.97 0.56
CA ILE A 76 -9.69 -1.97 1.03
C ILE A 76 -9.26 -0.53 1.24
N SER A 77 -9.10 -0.09 2.49
CA SER A 77 -8.59 1.25 2.80
C SER A 77 -7.10 1.20 3.09
N ILE A 78 -6.35 2.07 2.41
CA ILE A 78 -4.93 2.32 2.69
C ILE A 78 -4.67 3.71 3.29
N VAL A 79 -5.73 4.33 3.80
CA VAL A 79 -5.66 5.68 4.36
C VAL A 79 -5.03 5.63 5.75
N ALA A 80 -3.93 6.38 5.94
CA ALA A 80 -3.30 6.54 7.24
C ALA A 80 -4.23 7.21 8.26
N GLY A 81 -4.17 6.76 9.52
CA GLY A 81 -4.93 7.35 10.64
C GLY A 81 -6.42 7.01 10.70
N TYR A 82 -6.94 6.17 9.78
CA TYR A 82 -8.33 5.72 9.80
C TYR A 82 -8.42 4.29 10.34
N SER A 83 -9.09 4.13 11.48
CA SER A 83 -9.39 2.83 12.04
C SER A 83 -10.54 2.15 11.32
N ILE A 84 -10.62 0.82 11.41
CA ILE A 84 -11.75 0.03 10.91
C ILE A 84 -13.07 0.59 11.42
N LYS A 85 -13.15 1.00 12.70
CA LYS A 85 -14.33 1.65 13.28
C LYS A 85 -14.74 2.92 12.52
N LYS A 86 -13.79 3.81 12.20
CA LYS A 86 -14.07 5.03 11.41
C LYS A 86 -14.53 4.69 10.00
N ILE A 87 -13.88 3.72 9.35
CA ILE A 87 -14.22 3.32 7.98
C ILE A 87 -15.62 2.71 7.94
N LEU A 88 -15.96 1.82 8.88
CA LEU A 88 -17.31 1.25 9.05
C LEU A 88 -18.36 2.37 9.21
N HIS A 89 -18.08 3.33 10.09
CA HIS A 89 -19.01 4.41 10.40
C HIS A 89 -19.31 5.30 9.18
N PHE A 90 -18.28 5.82 8.51
CA PHE A 90 -18.50 6.76 7.41
C PHE A 90 -18.96 6.09 6.12
N SER A 91 -18.49 4.87 5.81
CA SER A 91 -18.93 4.14 4.61
C SER A 91 -20.25 3.40 4.77
N SER A 92 -20.69 3.12 6.00
CA SER A 92 -21.80 2.20 6.31
C SER A 92 -21.66 0.81 5.66
N HIS A 93 -20.44 0.42 5.26
CA HIS A 93 -20.17 -0.85 4.60
C HIS A 93 -19.57 -1.86 5.57
N LYS A 94 -19.91 -3.15 5.41
CA LYS A 94 -19.56 -4.18 6.41
C LYS A 94 -18.29 -4.97 6.08
N LYS A 95 -17.87 -4.99 4.80
CA LYS A 95 -16.72 -5.79 4.34
C LYS A 95 -15.52 -4.90 4.11
N ILE A 96 -14.67 -4.82 5.12
CA ILE A 96 -13.56 -3.88 5.14
C ILE A 96 -12.25 -4.62 5.37
N ILE A 97 -11.24 -4.20 4.63
CA ILE A 97 -9.84 -4.48 4.91
C ILE A 97 -9.16 -3.14 5.15
N ARG A 98 -8.58 -2.96 6.33
CA ARG A 98 -7.60 -1.89 6.55
C ARG A 98 -6.24 -2.47 6.21
N MET A 99 -5.57 -1.90 5.22
CA MET A 99 -4.27 -2.34 4.73
C MET A 99 -3.28 -1.17 4.81
N MET A 100 -2.05 -1.41 5.23
CA MET A 100 -0.99 -0.41 5.19
C MET A 100 0.18 -0.91 4.35
N PRO A 101 0.26 -0.52 3.07
CA PRO A 101 1.46 -0.72 2.28
C PRO A 101 2.53 0.32 2.63
N ASN A 102 3.79 0.05 2.30
CA ASN A 102 4.85 1.06 2.29
C ASN A 102 5.17 1.55 0.86
N LEU A 103 6.00 2.60 0.76
CA LEU A 103 6.41 3.18 -0.53
C LEU A 103 7.21 2.22 -1.42
N GLY A 104 7.76 1.14 -0.86
CA GLY A 104 8.46 0.09 -1.62
C GLY A 104 7.58 -0.54 -2.71
N LEU A 105 6.25 -0.48 -2.56
CA LEU A 105 5.30 -0.93 -3.58
C LEU A 105 5.53 -0.25 -4.94
N SER A 106 5.88 1.05 -4.94
CA SER A 106 6.13 1.82 -6.17
C SER A 106 7.29 1.30 -7.02
N VAL A 107 8.21 0.54 -6.40
CA VAL A 107 9.38 -0.08 -7.04
C VAL A 107 9.31 -1.61 -7.04
N GLY A 108 8.16 -2.20 -6.67
CA GLY A 108 7.95 -3.65 -6.66
C GLY A 108 8.63 -4.40 -5.51
N ALA A 109 9.09 -3.70 -4.48
CA ALA A 109 9.70 -4.27 -3.27
C ALA A 109 8.92 -3.83 -2.01
N GLY A 110 7.60 -3.79 -2.12
CA GLY A 110 6.71 -3.36 -1.05
C GLY A 110 6.43 -4.46 -0.05
N ILE A 111 5.94 -4.04 1.12
CA ILE A 111 5.24 -4.91 2.06
C ILE A 111 3.96 -4.23 2.53
N ALA A 112 2.91 -5.02 2.79
CA ALA A 112 1.68 -4.55 3.40
C ALA A 112 1.27 -5.39 4.61
N VAL A 113 0.74 -4.71 5.63
CA VAL A 113 0.08 -5.37 6.76
C VAL A 113 -1.39 -5.04 6.72
N TRP A 114 -2.25 -6.02 6.96
CA TRP A 114 -3.69 -5.78 6.89
C TRP A 114 -4.50 -6.52 7.93
N LYS A 115 -5.70 -6.01 8.18
CA LYS A 115 -6.73 -6.62 9.03
C LYS A 115 -8.07 -6.49 8.35
N LYS A 116 -8.85 -7.57 8.37
CA LYS A 116 -10.21 -7.62 7.84
C LYS A 116 -11.28 -7.55 8.93
N VAL A 117 -12.48 -7.14 8.54
CA VAL A 117 -13.72 -7.29 9.32
C VAL A 117 -14.88 -7.61 8.38
N GLY A 118 -15.79 -8.47 8.83
CA GLY A 118 -17.04 -8.79 8.14
C GLY A 118 -16.90 -9.62 6.85
N LEU A 119 -15.73 -10.21 6.60
CA LEU A 119 -15.49 -11.15 5.49
C LEU A 119 -15.69 -12.60 5.97
N SER A 120 -16.35 -13.42 5.15
CA SER A 120 -16.35 -14.88 5.34
C SER A 120 -14.96 -15.49 5.05
N GLU A 121 -14.78 -16.78 5.32
CA GLU A 121 -13.54 -17.49 4.96
C GLU A 121 -13.29 -17.49 3.44
N SER A 122 -14.33 -17.70 2.64
CA SER A 122 -14.23 -17.68 1.17
C SER A 122 -13.88 -16.29 0.64
N GLU A 123 -14.45 -15.24 1.23
CA GLU A 123 -14.13 -13.84 0.89
C GLU A 123 -12.73 -13.47 1.35
N THR A 124 -12.29 -13.98 2.50
CA THR A 124 -10.93 -13.81 3.01
C THR A 124 -9.92 -14.43 2.05
N LYS A 125 -10.16 -15.66 1.59
CA LYS A 125 -9.29 -16.32 0.61
C LYS A 125 -9.24 -15.53 -0.71
N LYS A 126 -10.39 -15.04 -1.19
CA LYS A 126 -10.47 -14.19 -2.39
C LYS A 126 -9.66 -12.90 -2.19
N ALA A 127 -9.79 -12.24 -1.04
CA ALA A 127 -9.07 -11.02 -0.73
C ALA A 127 -7.57 -11.24 -0.60
N LYS A 128 -7.14 -12.30 0.09
CA LYS A 128 -5.73 -12.65 0.20
C LYS A 128 -5.11 -12.87 -1.18
N ASN A 129 -5.75 -13.70 -2.03
CA ASN A 129 -5.28 -13.93 -3.40
C ASN A 129 -5.21 -12.63 -4.23
N PHE A 130 -6.07 -11.65 -3.94
CA PHE A 130 -6.01 -10.33 -4.59
C PHE A 130 -4.86 -9.47 -4.05
N ILE A 131 -4.67 -9.40 -2.72
CA ILE A 131 -3.60 -8.62 -2.09
C ILE A 131 -2.22 -9.20 -2.44
N ASP A 132 -2.10 -10.53 -2.57
CA ASP A 132 -0.88 -11.21 -3.01
C ASP A 132 -0.41 -10.75 -4.41
N LYS A 133 -1.31 -10.24 -5.26
CA LYS A 133 -0.96 -9.64 -6.56
C LYS A 133 -0.42 -8.20 -6.45
N ILE A 134 -0.66 -7.53 -5.33
CA ILE A 134 -0.25 -6.14 -5.11
C ILE A 134 1.16 -6.08 -4.54
N THR A 135 1.40 -6.84 -3.47
CA THR A 135 2.66 -6.78 -2.70
C THR A 135 2.76 -7.94 -1.72
N GLU A 136 3.98 -8.24 -1.25
CA GLU A 136 4.14 -9.14 -0.11
C GLU A 136 3.39 -8.63 1.11
N ASN A 137 2.77 -9.53 1.86
CA ASN A 137 1.84 -9.13 2.90
C ASN A 137 1.62 -10.19 3.98
N PHE A 138 1.05 -9.75 5.11
CA PHE A 138 0.50 -10.64 6.12
C PHE A 138 -0.71 -10.03 6.84
N GLU A 139 -1.61 -10.91 7.30
CA GLU A 139 -2.77 -10.54 8.11
C GLU A 139 -2.39 -10.45 9.59
N VAL A 140 -2.93 -9.47 10.31
CA VAL A 140 -2.79 -9.34 11.77
C VAL A 140 -4.11 -9.50 12.50
N LYS A 141 -4.05 -10.11 13.70
CA LYS A 141 -5.22 -10.29 14.56
C LYS A 141 -5.64 -8.99 15.23
N ASP A 142 -4.70 -8.13 15.59
CA ASP A 142 -4.97 -6.85 16.26
C ASP A 142 -4.71 -5.69 15.31
N GLU A 143 -5.64 -4.74 15.28
CA GLU A 143 -5.53 -3.54 14.44
C GLU A 143 -4.35 -2.66 14.86
N ASP A 144 -4.00 -2.65 16.15
CA ASP A 144 -2.90 -1.83 16.67
C ASP A 144 -1.54 -2.26 16.14
N ILE A 145 -1.39 -3.52 15.72
CA ILE A 145 -0.18 -4.02 15.07
C ILE A 145 0.04 -3.28 13.74
N ILE A 146 -1.02 -2.90 13.02
CA ILE A 146 -0.87 -2.12 11.77
C ILE A 146 -0.11 -0.83 12.06
N ASN A 147 -0.48 -0.09 13.11
CA ASN A 147 0.21 1.17 13.47
C ASN A 147 1.67 0.91 13.85
N LYS A 148 1.94 -0.14 14.65
CA LYS A 148 3.30 -0.50 15.07
C LYS A 148 4.19 -0.88 13.90
N VAL A 149 3.71 -1.72 12.98
CA VAL A 149 4.50 -2.13 11.81
C VAL A 149 4.68 -0.97 10.84
N THR A 150 3.70 -0.07 10.71
CA THR A 150 3.83 1.15 9.89
C THR A 150 5.01 2.01 10.33
N ALA A 151 5.24 2.13 11.65
CA ALA A 151 6.38 2.88 12.18
C ALA A 151 7.73 2.28 11.74
N ILE A 152 7.78 0.97 11.48
CA ILE A 152 8.98 0.29 11.01
C ILE A 152 9.07 0.31 9.48
N SER A 153 8.06 -0.20 8.77
CA SER A 153 8.12 -0.38 7.31
C SER A 153 7.81 0.89 6.51
N GLY A 154 7.01 1.80 7.07
CA GLY A 154 6.64 3.08 6.47
C GLY A 154 7.73 4.13 6.64
N SER A 155 8.27 4.28 7.86
CA SER A 155 9.37 5.20 8.15
C SER A 155 10.76 4.62 7.83
N GLY A 156 10.88 3.29 7.81
CA GLY A 156 12.15 2.58 7.62
C GLY A 156 13.03 3.13 6.49
N PRO A 157 12.51 3.34 5.26
CA PRO A 157 13.30 3.90 4.17
C PRO A 157 13.98 5.24 4.49
N ALA A 158 13.40 6.08 5.35
CA ALA A 158 14.01 7.35 5.75
C ALA A 158 15.31 7.14 6.53
N TYR A 159 15.40 6.07 7.34
CA TYR A 159 16.65 5.73 8.06
C TYR A 159 17.75 5.33 7.08
N PHE A 160 17.41 4.55 6.05
CA PHE A 160 18.33 4.19 4.98
C PHE A 160 18.80 5.41 4.20
N PHE A 161 17.89 6.34 3.86
CA PHE A 161 18.26 7.57 3.15
C PHE A 161 19.14 8.49 4.00
N LEU A 162 18.90 8.58 5.30
CA LEU A 162 19.73 9.34 6.22
C LEU A 162 21.14 8.77 6.29
N LEU A 163 21.28 7.45 6.46
CA LEU A 163 22.59 6.79 6.47
C LEU A 163 23.30 6.96 5.12
N ALA A 164 22.59 6.80 4.00
CA ALA A 164 23.14 7.00 2.67
C ALA A 164 23.68 8.43 2.45
N ASP A 165 22.96 9.45 2.94
CA ASP A 165 23.42 10.84 2.88
C ASP A 165 24.72 11.05 3.67
N TYR A 166 24.82 10.52 4.89
CA TYR A 166 26.05 10.59 5.68
C TYR A 166 27.22 9.83 5.04
N MET A 167 26.98 8.63 4.53
CA MET A 167 28.00 7.86 3.82
C MET A 167 28.50 8.61 2.57
N GLN A 168 27.58 9.23 1.81
CA GLN A 168 27.96 10.00 0.62
C GLN A 168 28.80 11.22 0.99
N LYS A 169 28.44 11.94 2.05
CA LYS A 169 29.22 13.07 2.57
C LYS A 169 30.61 12.65 3.04
N ALA A 170 30.72 11.51 3.73
CA ALA A 170 31.99 10.95 4.17
C ALA A 170 32.88 10.57 2.97
N SER A 171 32.33 9.91 1.95
CA SER A 171 33.05 9.58 0.71
C SER A 171 33.59 10.82 -0.01
N ILE A 172 32.81 11.89 -0.08
CA ILE A 172 33.29 13.17 -0.64
C ILE A 172 34.43 13.75 0.21
N GLY A 173 34.35 13.67 1.54
CA GLY A 173 35.41 14.09 2.44
C GLY A 173 36.72 13.30 2.27
N LEU A 174 36.65 12.08 1.73
CA LEU A 174 37.80 11.26 1.36
C LEU A 174 38.35 11.56 -0.05
N GLY A 175 37.78 12.54 -0.77
CA GLY A 175 38.26 13.00 -2.07
C GLY A 175 37.54 12.41 -3.30
N LEU A 176 36.48 11.61 -3.12
CA LEU A 176 35.68 11.10 -4.22
C LEU A 176 34.79 12.19 -4.82
N SER A 177 34.52 12.12 -6.13
CA SER A 177 33.52 13.00 -6.74
C SER A 177 32.11 12.70 -6.20
N LYS A 178 31.20 13.66 -6.32
CA LYS A 178 29.78 13.47 -5.97
C LYS A 178 29.15 12.28 -6.72
N LYS A 179 29.52 12.08 -7.99
CA LYS A 179 29.01 10.99 -8.83
C LYS A 179 29.51 9.63 -8.35
N GLU A 180 30.81 9.51 -8.09
CA GLU A 180 31.42 8.27 -7.57
C GLU A 180 30.89 7.93 -6.17
N SER A 181 30.81 8.93 -5.28
CA SER A 181 30.29 8.77 -3.92
C SER A 181 28.85 8.25 -3.93
N ARG A 182 27.99 8.83 -4.78
CA ARG A 182 26.61 8.36 -4.93
C ARG A 182 26.55 6.92 -5.43
N LEU A 183 27.31 6.59 -6.48
CA LEU A 183 27.33 5.25 -7.06
C LEU A 183 27.83 4.21 -6.04
N LEU A 184 28.89 4.52 -5.30
CA LEU A 184 29.45 3.67 -4.25
C LEU A 184 28.39 3.34 -3.20
N VAL A 185 27.76 4.37 -2.62
CA VAL A 185 26.73 4.21 -1.58
C VAL A 185 25.53 3.42 -2.10
N GLU A 186 24.99 3.76 -3.27
CA GLU A 186 23.86 3.04 -3.87
C GLU A 186 24.16 1.55 -4.06
N LYS A 187 25.37 1.21 -4.51
CA LYS A 187 25.79 -0.19 -4.69
C LYS A 187 25.98 -0.92 -3.37
N THR A 188 26.57 -0.28 -2.36
CA THR A 188 26.73 -0.87 -1.02
C THR A 188 25.39 -1.21 -0.38
N PHE A 189 24.40 -0.31 -0.42
CA PHE A 189 23.07 -0.61 0.12
C PHE A 189 22.37 -1.73 -0.65
N SER A 190 22.47 -1.71 -1.98
CA SER A 190 21.86 -2.74 -2.83
C SER A 190 22.46 -4.13 -2.57
N SER A 191 23.79 -4.23 -2.48
CA SER A 191 24.45 -5.52 -2.21
C SER A 191 24.19 -6.00 -0.78
N ALA A 192 24.22 -5.11 0.22
CA ALA A 192 23.92 -5.46 1.61
C ALA A 192 22.50 -6.02 1.76
N SER A 193 21.51 -5.41 1.09
CA SER A 193 20.13 -5.93 1.09
C SER A 193 20.03 -7.33 0.49
N LEU A 194 20.80 -7.64 -0.55
CA LEU A 194 20.80 -8.97 -1.17
C LEU A 194 21.52 -10.02 -0.32
N LEU A 195 22.67 -9.67 0.25
CA LEU A 195 23.45 -10.56 1.13
C LEU A 195 22.64 -10.94 2.38
N GLY A 196 21.94 -9.96 2.95
CA GLY A 196 21.15 -10.14 4.17
C GLY A 196 19.96 -11.08 4.06
N LYS A 197 19.47 -11.40 2.84
CA LYS A 197 18.24 -12.22 2.67
C LYS A 197 18.33 -13.62 3.28
N ASN A 198 19.53 -14.18 3.38
CA ASN A 198 19.79 -15.53 3.88
C ASN A 198 20.65 -15.52 5.15
N MET A 199 20.80 -14.36 5.79
CA MET A 199 21.62 -14.19 6.98
C MET A 199 20.74 -13.85 8.18
N ASP A 200 21.13 -14.32 9.35
CA ASP A 200 20.63 -13.75 10.60
C ASP A 200 21.35 -12.43 10.83
N TYR A 201 20.59 -11.32 10.83
CA TYR A 201 21.16 -9.99 11.04
C TYR A 201 21.85 -9.82 12.41
N SER A 202 21.57 -10.68 13.39
CA SER A 202 22.27 -10.67 14.68
C SER A 202 23.70 -11.22 14.64
N LEU A 203 24.09 -11.83 13.50
CA LEU A 203 25.40 -12.44 13.29
C LEU A 203 26.33 -11.58 12.41
N LEU A 204 25.92 -10.35 12.08
CA LEU A 204 26.66 -9.36 11.28
C LEU A 204 27.08 -8.16 12.15
#